data_AF-A0A235HAW4-F1
#
_entry.id   AF-A0A235HAW4-F1
#
_cell.length_a   1.000
_cell.length_b   1.000
_cell.length_c   1.000
_cell.angle_alpha   90.00
_cell.angle_beta   90.00
_cell.angle_gamma   90.00
#
_symmetry.space_group_name_H-M   'P 1'
#
loop_
_entity.id
_entity.type
_entity.pdbx_description
1 polymer ?
#
loop_
_entity_poly.entity_id
_entity_poly.type
_entity_poly.pdbx_seq_one_letter_code
_entity_poly.pdbx_strand_id
1 'polypeptide(L)'
;MFGDAVEHRTSKFKNNHLEQDPCGVKGRARAMRGFQNPNSAHRFCRAYEEVRNFLQPATRRKQHVPAARRRAIHVQRDAALRDMLAVA
;
A
#
# COMPACT_ATOMS: atom_id res chain seq x y z
N MET A 1 21.79 1.91 -19.46
CA MET A 1 20.77 1.62 -20.50
C MET A 1 20.43 0.14 -20.33
N PHE A 2 19.19 -0.20 -19.94
CA PHE A 2 18.81 -1.62 -19.88
C PHE A 2 18.65 -2.07 -21.34
N GLY A 3 19.48 -3.02 -21.80
CA GLY A 3 19.52 -3.43 -23.20
C GLY A 3 18.32 -4.27 -23.63
N ASP A 4 18.29 -4.64 -24.91
CA ASP A 4 17.22 -5.39 -25.61
C ASP A 4 16.83 -6.73 -24.94
N ALA A 5 17.57 -7.17 -23.93
CA ALA A 5 17.27 -8.35 -23.11
C ALA A 5 16.17 -8.13 -22.06
N VAL A 6 15.64 -6.90 -21.91
CA VAL A 6 14.58 -6.59 -20.94
C VAL A 6 13.29 -6.23 -21.67
N GLU A 7 12.28 -7.09 -21.59
CA GLU A 7 10.92 -6.74 -22.05
C GLU A 7 10.37 -5.60 -21.19
N HIS A 8 10.33 -4.41 -21.79
CA HIS A 8 9.73 -3.25 -21.15
C HIS A 8 8.22 -3.32 -21.20
N ARG A 9 7.57 -3.25 -20.02
CA ARG A 9 6.12 -3.18 -19.92
C ARG A 9 5.61 -1.86 -20.52
N THR A 10 4.99 -1.90 -21.70
CA THR A 10 4.48 -0.71 -22.43
C THR A 10 3.06 -0.27 -22.04
N SER A 11 2.43 -0.95 -21.07
CA SER A 11 1.07 -0.64 -20.62
C SER A 11 1.00 0.71 -19.87
N LYS A 12 0.37 1.72 -20.49
CA LYS A 12 0.11 3.04 -19.89
C LYS A 12 -0.55 2.96 -18.51
N PHE A 13 -1.58 2.12 -18.37
CA PHE A 13 -2.37 1.98 -17.14
C PHE A 13 -1.62 1.28 -16.00
N LYS A 14 -0.74 0.33 -16.33
CA LYS A 14 0.03 -0.42 -15.32
C LYS A 14 1.25 0.36 -14.83
N ASN A 15 1.64 1.40 -15.54
CA ASN A 15 2.76 2.28 -15.18
C ASN A 15 2.29 3.59 -14.50
N ASN A 16 0.98 3.88 -14.48
CA ASN A 16 0.44 5.09 -13.85
C ASN A 16 0.25 4.90 -12.34
N HIS A 17 1.18 5.43 -11.54
CA HIS A 17 1.09 5.37 -10.08
C HIS A 17 -0.12 6.10 -9.50
N LEU A 18 -0.62 7.15 -10.16
CA LEU A 18 -1.83 7.87 -9.70
C LEU A 18 -3.08 6.99 -9.76
N GLU A 19 -3.16 6.11 -10.77
CA GLU A 19 -4.24 5.14 -10.91
C GLU A 19 -4.00 3.89 -10.05
N GLN A 20 -2.74 3.47 -9.88
CA GLN A 20 -2.36 2.26 -9.14
C GLN A 20 -2.46 2.43 -7.62
N ASP A 21 -2.14 3.60 -7.07
CA ASP A 21 -2.15 3.82 -5.62
C ASP A 21 -3.54 3.54 -4.99
N PRO A 22 -4.66 4.04 -5.55
CA PRO A 22 -5.98 3.71 -5.02
C PRO A 22 -6.46 2.30 -5.37
N CYS A 23 -5.78 1.52 -6.22
CA CYS A 23 -6.23 0.15 -6.57
C CYS A 23 -6.23 -0.79 -5.36
N GLY A 24 -5.30 -0.61 -4.41
CA GLY A 24 -5.27 -1.43 -3.19
C GLY A 24 -6.53 -1.27 -2.33
N VAL A 25 -6.92 -0.01 -2.07
CA VAL A 25 -8.13 0.30 -1.29
C VAL A 25 -9.40 -0.07 -2.06
N LYS A 26 -9.45 0.19 -3.37
CA LYS A 26 -10.57 -0.22 -4.25
C LYS A 26 -10.78 -1.73 -4.27
N GLY A 27 -9.70 -2.52 -4.28
CA GLY A 27 -9.76 -3.98 -4.25
C GLY A 27 -10.43 -4.51 -2.99
N ARG A 28 -10.09 -3.97 -1.82
CA ARG A 28 -10.70 -4.35 -0.54
C ARG A 28 -12.15 -3.86 -0.41
N ALA A 29 -12.41 -2.61 -0.83
CA ALA A 29 -13.78 -2.07 -0.85
C ALA A 29 -14.72 -2.90 -1.75
N ARG A 30 -14.22 -3.37 -2.90
CA ARG A 30 -14.98 -4.24 -3.81
C ARG A 30 -15.33 -5.58 -3.17
N ALA A 31 -14.43 -6.18 -2.39
CA ALA A 31 -14.71 -7.43 -1.68
C ALA A 31 -15.86 -7.28 -0.66
N MET A 32 -16.01 -6.09 -0.07
CA MET A 32 -17.09 -5.77 0.87
C MET A 32 -18.44 -5.46 0.18
N ARG A 33 -18.53 -5.58 -1.15
CA ARG A 33 -19.73 -5.26 -1.97
C ARG A 33 -20.21 -3.80 -1.87
N GLY A 34 -19.36 -2.90 -1.37
CA GLY A 34 -19.65 -1.47 -1.24
C GLY A 34 -20.09 -1.05 0.16
N PHE A 35 -20.12 0.26 0.39
CA PHE A 35 -20.56 0.86 1.64
C PHE A 35 -21.96 1.45 1.48
N GLN A 36 -22.84 1.20 2.44
CA GLN A 36 -24.18 1.78 2.45
C GLN A 36 -24.17 3.30 2.72
N ASN A 37 -23.15 3.79 3.43
CA ASN A 37 -23.03 5.19 3.84
C ASN A 37 -21.67 5.76 3.40
N PRO A 38 -21.61 6.96 2.77
CA PRO A 38 -20.35 7.62 2.43
C PRO A 38 -19.43 7.85 3.64
N ASN A 39 -19.98 8.09 4.83
CA ASN A 39 -19.18 8.27 6.04
C ASN A 39 -18.44 6.99 6.43
N SER A 40 -19.06 5.82 6.23
CA SER A 40 -18.41 4.53 6.46
C SER A 40 -17.27 4.29 5.46
N ALA A 41 -17.47 4.68 4.20
CA ALA A 41 -16.41 4.62 3.19
C ALA A 41 -15.23 5.54 3.56
N HIS A 42 -15.52 6.76 4.00
CA HIS A 42 -14.48 7.70 4.44
C HIS A 42 -13.67 7.16 5.62
N ARG A 43 -14.35 6.68 6.67
CA ARG A 43 -13.69 6.07 7.85
C ARG A 43 -12.81 4.88 7.45
N PHE A 44 -13.30 4.03 6.55
CA PHE A 44 -12.53 2.89 6.04
C PHE A 44 -11.29 3.34 5.27
N CYS A 45 -11.44 4.22 4.28
CA CYS A 45 -10.32 4.68 3.46
C CYS A 45 -9.25 5.33 4.32
N ARG A 46 -9.66 6.19 5.27
CA ARG A 46 -8.77 6.86 6.19
C ARG A 46 -7.99 5.88 7.07
N ALA A 47 -8.69 4.98 7.77
CA ALA A 47 -8.03 4.00 8.64
C ALA A 47 -7.10 3.06 7.85
N TYR A 48 -7.52 2.66 6.65
CA TYR A 48 -6.70 1.83 5.77
C TYR A 48 -5.40 2.53 5.34
N GLU A 49 -5.50 3.81 4.93
CA GLU A 49 -4.32 4.60 4.55
C GLU A 49 -3.39 4.85 5.73
N GLU A 50 -3.91 5.13 6.92
CA GLU A 50 -3.12 5.31 8.14
C GLU A 50 -2.31 4.04 8.47
N VAL A 51 -2.97 2.87 8.51
CA VAL A 51 -2.31 1.58 8.75
C VAL A 51 -1.30 1.25 7.65
N ARG A 52 -1.65 1.49 6.38
CA ARG A 52 -0.74 1.25 5.25
C ARG A 52 0.52 2.12 5.36
N ASN A 53 0.36 3.42 5.64
CA ASN A 53 1.47 4.36 5.77
C ASN A 53 2.34 4.05 6.99
N PHE A 54 1.73 3.55 8.07
CA PHE A 54 2.47 3.07 9.21
C PHE A 54 3.28 1.83 8.86
N LEU A 55 2.68 0.81 8.26
CA LEU A 55 3.38 -0.46 7.98
C LEU A 55 4.38 -0.37 6.82
N GLN A 56 4.19 0.57 5.90
CA GLN A 56 5.01 0.71 4.70
C GLN A 56 5.84 2.00 4.80
N PRO A 57 7.17 1.93 4.90
CA PRO A 57 8.00 3.14 4.92
C PRO A 57 7.78 3.92 3.62
N ALA A 58 7.51 5.23 3.75
CA ALA A 58 7.44 6.14 2.62
C ALA A 58 8.82 6.22 1.96
N THR A 59 9.04 5.39 0.95
CA THR A 59 10.26 5.46 0.13
C THR A 59 10.14 6.63 -0.82
N ARG A 60 11.23 7.39 -1.00
CA ARG A 60 11.25 8.41 -2.06
C ARG A 60 10.97 7.75 -3.41
N ARG A 61 10.33 8.48 -4.33
CA ARG A 61 10.05 7.98 -5.68
C ARG A 61 11.35 7.49 -6.33
N LYS A 62 11.31 6.29 -6.92
CA LYS A 62 12.47 5.58 -7.52
C LYS A 62 13.57 5.16 -6.53
N GLN A 63 13.33 5.23 -5.22
CA GLN A 63 14.25 4.67 -4.24
C GLN A 63 14.11 3.15 -4.24
N HIS A 64 15.15 2.44 -4.68
CA HIS A 64 15.18 1.00 -4.58
C HIS A 64 15.35 0.59 -3.11
N VAL A 65 14.35 -0.13 -2.58
CA VAL A 65 14.45 -0.79 -1.28
C VAL A 65 14.31 -2.30 -1.50
N PRO A 66 15.35 -3.09 -1.16
CA PRO A 66 15.30 -4.53 -1.29
C PRO A 66 14.06 -5.13 -0.61
N ALA A 67 13.50 -6.19 -1.19
CA ALA A 67 12.30 -6.84 -0.65
C ALA A 67 12.51 -7.32 0.80
N ALA A 68 13.70 -7.84 1.13
CA ALA A 68 14.08 -8.25 2.48
C ALA A 68 13.99 -7.10 3.48
N ARG A 69 14.52 -5.92 3.14
CA ARG A 69 14.46 -4.72 3.99
C ARG A 69 13.02 -4.24 4.19
N ARG A 70 12.18 -4.27 3.14
CA ARG A 70 10.75 -3.94 3.27
C ARG A 70 10.02 -4.88 4.22
N ARG A 71 10.30 -6.19 4.13
CA ARG A 71 9.74 -7.21 5.02
C ARG A 71 10.18 -7.01 6.47
N ALA A 72 11.46 -6.76 6.70
CA ALA A 72 11.99 -6.52 8.05
C ALA A 72 11.30 -5.32 8.73
N ILE A 73 11.19 -4.18 8.01
CA ILE A 73 10.50 -2.99 8.52
C ILE A 73 9.03 -3.29 8.81
N HIS A 74 8.36 -4.03 7.92
CA HIS A 74 6.96 -4.40 8.10
C HIS A 74 6.75 -5.24 9.38
N VAL A 75 7.54 -6.29 9.57
CA VAL A 75 7.46 -7.16 10.77
C VAL A 75 7.74 -6.37 12.04
N GLN A 76 8.78 -5.53 12.05
CA GLN A 76 9.11 -4.70 13.20
C GLN A 76 7.97 -3.74 13.56
N ARG A 77 7.36 -3.09 12.57
CA ARG A 77 6.26 -2.16 12.79
C ARG A 77 4.97 -2.87 13.19
N ASP A 78 4.68 -4.03 12.62
CA ASP A 78 3.53 -4.84 13.02
C ASP A 78 3.64 -5.28 14.50
N ALA A 79 4.83 -5.70 14.94
CA ALA A 79 5.07 -6.01 16.35
C ALA A 79 4.81 -4.78 17.24
N ALA A 80 5.39 -3.62 16.90
CA ALA A 80 5.18 -2.39 17.65
C ALA A 80 3.70 -1.96 17.68
N LEU A 81 2.96 -2.14 16.58
CA LEU A 81 1.52 -1.85 16.52
C LEU A 81 0.72 -2.76 17.45
N ARG A 82 1.05 -4.06 17.49
CA ARG A 82 0.42 -5.01 18.40
C ARG A 82 0.68 -4.64 19.85
N ASP A 83 1.91 -4.25 20.18
CA ASP A 83 2.26 -3.81 21.53
C ASP A 83 1.49 -2.56 21.94
N MET A 84 1.39 -1.56 21.05
CA MET A 84 0.59 -0.35 21.29
C MET A 84 -0.90 -0.66 21.52
N LEU A 85 -1.46 -1.59 20.74
CA LEU A 85 -2.85 -2.01 20.87
C LEU A 85 -3.12 -2.88 22.11
N ALA A 86 -2.12 -3.60 22.60
CA ALA A 86 -2.25 -4.43 23.81
C ALA A 86 -2.20 -3.62 25.11
N VAL A 87 -1.69 -2.38 25.05
CA VAL A 87 -1.59 -1.45 26.19
C VAL A 87 -2.78 -0.47 26.25
N ALA A 88 -3.57 -0.36 25.18
CA ALA A 88 -4.74 0.51 25.06
C ALA A 88 -6.03 -0.16 25.55
#